data_AF-A0A535VNX1-F1
#
_entry.id   AF-A0A535VNX1-F1
#
_cell.length_a   1.000
_cell.length_b   1.000
_cell.length_c   1.000
_cell.angle_alpha   90.00
_cell.angle_beta   90.00
_cell.angle_gamma   90.00
#
_symmetry.space_group_name_H-M   'P 1'
#
loop_
_entity.id
_entity.type
_entity.pdbx_description
1 polymer ?
#
loop_
_entity_poly.entity_id
_entity_poly.type
_entity_poly.pdbx_seq_one_letter_code
_entity_poly.pdbx_strand_id
1 'polypeptide(L)'
;MRIRGRDYPVLLPSLRDPRLHVAAVLLTLQVLGQTVLNFRLSVAQILVCLAAGALIEFSVAFFKDKVILWPASGLLTGNSTAFILRVPGTLHGDWWSLHGVWIFLGVVALSMASKYLIRWKGRHIFNPSNLGLVVAFVALGPQFTEPQDLWWIPLGPWMYLTYAILIVGGVLIGWELKLLGLELGYMLGFAAFVALALAPVPDHCMVASWHVSALCGRDLWQILVTSPEVLIFALFMVPDPRTVPDGQAARFVFGVVVALLSVLLLGPTTLEFWTKTAILASLVIACAGRFALARLLEPLEEGGSPVAALRRLGWRTPAIAAATLVCVGCVPLASDLSTHSPVPAAELSDGSLPAVVLIVGAGPEPAGWIATSAASSLPSLSGNALPVSGTARVWVLPSIPSVSIASNVLDFDPKLSQSDARRMAHDVVLDLVIESEARRAHDFTLAATGAEGDALKEFTDVIKGDRGTIVKKTYSFSSVSLNLYLPKFATQAARLIGVTLNGTTTLSTLDSSGHVVSQVTQSYNKSWGLGSPSTDGTYSVIGNDYTDLTKA
;
A
#
# COMPACT_ATOMS: atom_id res chain seq x y z
N MET A 1 20.61 -8.27 42.26
CA MET A 1 21.63 -7.19 42.15
C MET A 1 21.18 -6.02 43.00
N ARG A 2 22.06 -5.41 43.82
CA ARG A 2 21.67 -4.31 44.71
C ARG A 2 22.15 -2.98 44.14
N ILE A 3 21.24 -2.06 43.85
CA ILE A 3 21.55 -0.73 43.29
C ILE A 3 20.96 0.32 44.22
N ARG A 4 21.81 1.24 44.72
CA ARG A 4 21.42 2.30 45.67
C ARG A 4 20.60 1.78 46.86
N GLY A 5 20.99 0.64 47.42
CA GLY A 5 20.36 0.03 48.60
C GLY A 5 19.11 -0.80 48.35
N ARG A 6 18.53 -0.80 47.13
CA ARG A 6 17.38 -1.64 46.75
C ARG A 6 17.81 -2.89 45.98
N ASP A 7 17.14 -4.00 46.27
CA ASP A 7 17.37 -5.27 45.58
C ASP A 7 16.53 -5.36 44.32
N TYR A 8 17.21 -5.59 43.19
CA TYR A 8 16.62 -5.86 41.89
C TYR A 8 16.81 -7.35 41.58
N PRO A 9 15.73 -8.14 41.45
CA PRO A 9 15.84 -9.50 40.94
C PRO A 9 16.31 -9.44 39.48
N VAL A 10 17.18 -10.39 39.10
CA VAL A 10 17.74 -10.48 37.75
C VAL A 10 17.11 -11.68 37.07
N LEU A 11 16.38 -11.43 35.97
CA LEU A 11 15.76 -12.47 35.15
C LEU A 11 16.54 -12.64 33.85
N LEU A 12 17.28 -13.75 33.76
CA LEU A 12 18.09 -14.12 32.59
C LEU A 12 17.24 -14.82 31.52
N PRO A 13 17.68 -14.79 30.24
CA PRO A 13 17.00 -15.53 29.18
C PRO A 13 17.05 -17.04 29.44
N SER A 14 15.95 -17.73 29.12
CA SER A 14 15.86 -19.19 29.18
C SER A 14 15.67 -19.74 27.78
N LEU A 15 16.47 -20.72 27.39
CA LEU A 15 16.32 -21.41 26.09
C LEU A 15 14.97 -22.12 25.93
N ARG A 16 14.25 -22.37 27.03
CA ARG A 16 12.91 -22.94 27.02
C ARG A 16 11.80 -21.89 26.85
N ASP A 17 12.15 -20.61 26.70
CA ASP A 17 11.17 -19.55 26.45
C ASP A 17 10.74 -19.60 24.97
N PRO A 18 9.46 -19.91 24.66
CA PRO A 18 8.98 -19.99 23.28
C PRO A 18 9.20 -18.70 22.48
N ARG A 19 9.33 -17.55 23.17
CA ARG A 19 9.65 -16.26 22.52
C ARG A 19 11.03 -16.27 21.86
N LEU A 20 12.00 -17.01 22.40
CA LEU A 20 13.31 -17.17 21.76
C LEU A 20 13.22 -18.06 20.52
N HIS A 21 12.35 -19.08 20.52
CA HIS A 21 12.10 -19.89 19.32
C HIS A 21 11.48 -19.05 18.20
N VAL A 22 10.46 -18.23 18.51
CA VAL A 22 9.88 -17.28 17.54
C VAL A 22 10.95 -16.31 17.04
N ALA A 23 11.73 -15.71 17.94
CA ALA A 23 12.78 -14.77 17.56
C ALA A 23 13.83 -15.42 16.65
N ALA A 24 14.20 -16.68 16.89
CA ALA A 24 15.15 -17.42 16.06
C ALA A 24 14.61 -17.63 14.64
N VAL A 25 13.33 -18.00 14.48
CA VAL A 25 12.70 -18.15 13.16
C VAL A 25 12.68 -16.81 12.42
N LEU A 26 12.19 -15.75 13.07
CA LEU A 26 12.11 -14.42 12.46
C LEU A 26 13.49 -13.85 12.10
N LEU A 27 14.49 -14.03 12.96
CA LEU A 27 15.87 -13.61 12.66
C LEU A 27 16.45 -14.39 11.47
N THR A 28 16.18 -15.69 11.37
CA THR A 28 16.61 -16.50 10.22
C THR A 28 15.96 -16.00 8.93
N LEU A 29 14.67 -15.72 8.97
CA LEU A 29 13.95 -15.14 7.83
C LEU A 29 14.46 -13.74 7.48
N GLN A 30 14.85 -12.92 8.46
CA GLN A 30 15.50 -11.64 8.17
C GLN A 30 16.87 -11.80 7.53
N VAL A 31 17.70 -12.75 7.99
CA VAL A 31 18.99 -13.04 7.35
C VAL A 31 18.79 -13.48 5.90
N LEU A 32 17.83 -14.37 5.63
CA LEU A 32 17.44 -14.72 4.25
C LEU A 32 16.93 -13.49 3.49
N GLY A 33 16.13 -12.65 4.15
CA GLY A 33 15.70 -11.33 3.71
C GLY A 33 16.82 -10.48 3.14
N GLN A 34 17.89 -10.35 3.92
CA GLN A 34 19.05 -9.52 3.63
C GLN A 34 20.02 -10.14 2.61
N THR A 35 19.94 -11.44 2.34
CA THR A 35 20.95 -12.15 1.54
C THR A 35 20.44 -12.69 0.22
N VAL A 36 19.23 -13.26 0.20
CA VAL A 36 18.70 -14.00 -0.96
C VAL A 36 17.30 -13.60 -1.37
N LEU A 37 16.52 -13.00 -0.47
CA LEU A 37 15.13 -12.58 -0.73
C LEU A 37 14.99 -11.10 -1.13
N ASN A 38 16.11 -10.38 -1.23
CA ASN A 38 16.16 -8.97 -1.67
C ASN A 38 15.26 -8.01 -0.87
N PHE A 39 15.19 -8.16 0.45
CA PHE A 39 14.36 -7.27 1.28
C PHE A 39 14.86 -5.82 1.19
N ARG A 40 13.91 -4.91 0.97
CA ARG A 40 14.08 -3.45 0.96
C ARG A 40 14.08 -2.87 2.37
N LEU A 41 14.97 -3.41 3.20
CA LEU A 41 15.08 -3.13 4.62
C LEU A 41 16.56 -3.13 4.99
N SER A 42 17.02 -2.11 5.72
CA SER A 42 18.41 -2.03 6.18
C SER A 42 18.62 -2.76 7.51
N VAL A 43 19.83 -3.25 7.74
CA VAL A 43 20.28 -3.78 9.03
C VAL A 43 20.20 -2.71 10.12
N ALA A 44 20.49 -1.45 9.80
CA ALA A 44 20.36 -0.35 10.75
C ALA A 44 18.92 -0.15 11.24
N GLN A 45 17.91 -0.16 10.34
CA GLN A 45 16.50 -0.08 10.72
C GLN A 45 16.09 -1.25 11.64
N ILE A 46 16.54 -2.48 11.32
CA ILE A 46 16.30 -3.67 12.17
C ILE A 46 16.87 -3.46 13.58
N LEU A 47 18.15 -3.10 13.67
CA LEU A 47 18.83 -2.92 14.95
C LEU A 47 18.20 -1.80 15.79
N VAL A 48 17.76 -0.71 15.15
CA VAL A 48 17.08 0.38 15.84
C VAL A 48 15.72 -0.06 16.39
N CYS A 49 14.95 -0.85 15.65
CA CYS A 49 13.69 -1.42 16.17
C CYS A 49 13.93 -2.34 17.37
N LEU A 50 14.91 -3.24 17.28
CA LEU A 50 15.29 -4.14 18.37
C LEU A 50 15.72 -3.34 19.61
N ALA A 51 16.60 -2.35 19.42
CA ALA A 51 17.09 -1.50 20.49
C ALA A 51 15.95 -0.69 21.13
N ALA A 52 15.07 -0.07 20.35
CA ALA A 52 13.94 0.69 20.86
C ALA A 52 12.98 -0.17 21.68
N GLY A 53 12.60 -1.35 21.16
CA GLY A 53 11.73 -2.28 21.87
C GLY A 53 12.38 -2.77 23.17
N ALA A 54 13.67 -3.12 23.12
CA ALA A 54 14.43 -3.55 24.29
C ALA A 54 14.54 -2.45 25.35
N LEU A 55 14.87 -1.22 24.95
CA LEU A 55 15.02 -0.07 25.82
C LEU A 55 13.71 0.32 26.49
N ILE A 56 12.58 0.30 25.76
CA ILE A 56 11.26 0.61 26.34
C ILE A 56 10.88 -0.48 27.36
N GLU A 57 11.01 -1.76 27.02
CA GLU A 57 10.69 -2.85 27.97
C GLU A 57 11.60 -2.80 29.21
N PHE A 58 12.91 -2.62 29.01
CA PHE A 58 13.86 -2.49 30.10
C PHE A 58 13.52 -1.30 31.00
N SER A 59 13.20 -0.14 30.42
CA SER A 59 12.85 1.06 31.18
C SER A 59 11.59 0.85 32.00
N VAL A 60 10.54 0.25 31.42
CA VAL A 60 9.32 -0.08 32.15
C VAL A 60 9.62 -1.07 33.28
N ALA A 61 10.35 -2.16 33.00
CA ALA A 61 10.70 -3.15 34.02
C ALA A 61 11.54 -2.57 35.16
N PHE A 62 12.52 -1.73 34.84
CA PHE A 62 13.43 -1.13 35.80
C PHE A 62 12.73 -0.09 36.69
N PHE A 63 11.95 0.82 36.07
CA PHE A 63 11.31 1.92 36.80
C PHE A 63 9.99 1.53 37.46
N LYS A 64 9.15 0.73 36.79
CA LYS A 64 7.84 0.33 37.30
C LYS A 64 7.92 -0.95 38.13
N ASP A 65 8.49 -2.01 37.57
CA ASP A 65 8.44 -3.34 38.16
C ASP A 65 9.62 -3.59 39.13
N LYS A 66 10.63 -2.71 39.12
CA LYS A 66 11.86 -2.81 39.93
C LYS A 66 12.64 -4.11 39.69
N VAL A 67 12.62 -4.59 38.44
CA VAL A 67 13.31 -5.81 38.02
C VAL A 67 14.31 -5.48 36.91
N ILE A 68 15.45 -6.17 36.91
CA ILE A 68 16.38 -6.17 35.76
C ILE A 68 16.10 -7.46 35.00
N LEU A 69 15.51 -7.35 33.80
CA LEU A 69 15.14 -8.50 33.00
C LEU A 69 15.73 -8.41 31.59
N TRP A 70 15.95 -9.58 30.98
CA TRP A 70 16.20 -9.69 29.56
C TRP A 70 14.93 -9.30 28.77
N PRO A 71 14.96 -8.26 27.92
CA PRO A 71 13.77 -7.70 27.30
C PRO A 71 13.32 -8.51 26.07
N ALA A 72 13.08 -9.81 26.25
CA ALA A 72 12.70 -10.73 25.17
C ALA A 72 11.44 -10.30 24.42
N SER A 73 10.46 -9.72 25.12
CA SER A 73 9.20 -9.36 24.46
C SER A 73 9.30 -8.04 23.72
N GLY A 74 10.07 -7.07 24.22
CA GLY A 74 10.39 -5.83 23.52
C GLY A 74 11.24 -6.08 22.29
N LEU A 75 12.24 -6.96 22.40
CA LEU A 75 13.03 -7.44 21.25
C LEU A 75 12.14 -8.11 20.20
N LEU A 76 11.22 -8.99 20.61
CA LEU A 76 10.30 -9.64 19.69
C LEU A 76 9.35 -8.65 19.00
N THR A 77 8.79 -7.68 19.74
CA THR A 77 7.95 -6.62 19.16
C THR A 77 8.74 -5.78 18.16
N GLY A 78 9.95 -5.35 18.50
CA GLY A 78 10.84 -4.63 17.58
C GLY A 78 11.17 -5.45 16.34
N ASN A 79 11.47 -6.74 16.50
CA ASN A 79 11.78 -7.65 15.39
C ASN A 79 10.59 -7.82 14.45
N SER A 80 9.39 -8.03 15.02
CA SER A 80 8.13 -8.14 14.26
C SER A 80 7.82 -6.85 13.50
N THR A 81 7.99 -5.68 14.13
CA THR A 81 7.81 -4.39 13.44
C THR A 81 8.80 -4.23 12.28
N ALA A 82 10.09 -4.46 12.50
CA ALA A 82 11.10 -4.35 11.45
C ALA A 82 10.86 -5.34 10.30
N PHE A 83 10.40 -6.55 10.63
CA PHE A 83 10.12 -7.56 9.63
C PHE A 83 9.03 -7.11 8.64
N ILE A 84 7.94 -6.52 9.14
CA ILE A 84 6.76 -6.15 8.34
C ILE A 84 6.88 -4.76 7.72
N LEU A 85 7.46 -3.78 8.43
CA LEU A 85 7.49 -2.40 7.97
C LEU A 85 8.58 -2.16 6.92
N ARG A 86 8.22 -1.54 5.81
CA ARG A 86 9.13 -0.95 4.82
C ARG A 86 8.87 0.54 4.72
N VAL A 87 9.90 1.28 4.32
CA VAL A 87 9.79 2.70 4.01
C VAL A 87 10.23 2.91 2.56
N PRO A 88 9.36 3.52 1.73
CA PRO A 88 9.67 3.97 0.39
C PRO A 88 11.06 4.60 0.25
N GLY A 89 11.85 4.10 -0.70
CA GLY A 89 13.21 4.59 -0.98
C GLY A 89 14.35 3.88 -0.24
N THR A 90 14.06 2.93 0.66
CA THR A 90 15.11 2.02 1.17
C THR A 90 15.40 0.95 0.11
N LEU A 91 16.63 0.86 -0.39
CA LEU A 91 17.01 -0.12 -1.41
C LEU A 91 17.65 -1.36 -0.78
N HIS A 92 17.57 -2.48 -1.49
CA HIS A 92 18.32 -3.68 -1.11
C HIS A 92 19.83 -3.43 -1.29
N GLY A 93 20.63 -3.86 -0.31
CA GLY A 93 22.07 -3.62 -0.27
C GLY A 93 22.48 -2.39 0.54
N ASP A 94 21.55 -1.48 0.84
CA ASP A 94 21.78 -0.31 1.69
C ASP A 94 21.72 -0.66 3.19
N TRP A 95 22.55 -1.63 3.61
CA TRP A 95 22.43 -2.27 4.93
C TRP A 95 22.55 -1.30 6.12
N TRP A 96 23.18 -0.13 5.94
CA TRP A 96 23.39 0.85 7.01
C TRP A 96 22.59 2.15 6.82
N SER A 97 21.62 2.17 5.90
CA SER A 97 20.76 3.34 5.72
C SER A 97 19.92 3.64 6.96
N LEU A 98 19.82 4.92 7.32
CA LEU A 98 18.93 5.42 8.38
C LEU A 98 17.67 6.08 7.82
N HIS A 99 17.39 5.88 6.52
CA HIS A 99 16.21 6.44 5.87
C HIS A 99 14.93 6.02 6.59
N GLY A 100 14.04 6.97 6.87
CA GLY A 100 12.77 6.69 7.54
C GLY A 100 12.87 6.10 8.96
N VAL A 101 14.05 6.10 9.61
CA VAL A 101 14.23 5.48 10.94
C VAL A 101 13.28 6.01 12.01
N TRP A 102 12.85 7.26 11.88
CA TRP A 102 11.87 7.88 12.77
C TRP A 102 10.49 7.21 12.69
N ILE A 103 10.11 6.67 11.51
CA ILE A 103 8.87 5.90 11.34
C ILE A 103 8.99 4.58 12.10
N PHE A 104 10.09 3.85 11.91
CA PHE A 104 10.37 2.60 12.63
C PHE A 104 10.34 2.79 14.15
N LEU A 105 10.99 3.84 14.65
CA LEU A 105 10.96 4.21 16.08
C LEU A 105 9.55 4.54 16.55
N GLY A 106 8.80 5.33 15.78
CA GLY A 106 7.42 5.72 16.09
C GLY A 106 6.50 4.51 16.19
N VAL A 107 6.61 3.56 15.24
CA VAL A 107 5.83 2.32 15.24
C VAL A 107 6.16 1.46 16.46
N VAL A 108 7.45 1.24 16.75
CA VAL A 108 7.85 0.46 17.94
C VAL A 108 7.39 1.14 19.23
N ALA A 109 7.49 2.46 19.32
CA ALA A 109 7.01 3.22 20.47
C ALA A 109 5.50 3.06 20.66
N LEU A 110 4.71 3.18 19.59
CA LEU A 110 3.26 3.00 19.62
C LEU A 110 2.87 1.56 19.99
N SER A 111 3.56 0.56 19.43
CA SER A 111 3.40 -0.85 19.76
C SER A 111 3.62 -1.12 21.24
N MET A 112 4.72 -0.61 21.78
CA MET A 112 5.05 -0.77 23.20
C MET A 112 4.11 0.02 24.11
N ALA A 113 3.70 1.23 23.71
CA ALA A 113 2.70 2.01 24.41
C ALA A 113 1.38 1.23 24.52
N SER A 114 0.89 0.63 23.43
CA SER A 114 -0.29 -0.24 23.43
C SER A 114 -0.16 -1.39 24.44
N LYS A 115 0.98 -2.08 24.44
CA LYS A 115 1.27 -3.20 25.37
C LYS A 115 1.16 -2.79 26.84
N TYR A 116 1.67 -1.62 27.21
CA TYR A 116 1.76 -1.21 28.61
C TYR A 116 0.57 -0.37 29.10
N LEU A 117 -0.05 0.41 28.21
CA LEU A 117 -1.12 1.36 28.54
C LEU A 117 -2.52 0.78 28.28
N ILE A 118 -2.70 -0.01 27.22
CA ILE A 118 -4.02 -0.55 26.83
C ILE A 118 -4.16 -1.99 27.30
N ARG A 119 -4.58 -2.14 28.57
CA ARG A 119 -4.65 -3.43 29.25
C ARG A 119 -6.01 -3.68 29.90
N TRP A 120 -6.41 -4.93 29.90
CA TRP A 120 -7.61 -5.43 30.58
C TRP A 120 -7.30 -6.72 31.33
N LYS A 121 -7.71 -6.81 32.61
CA LYS A 121 -7.42 -7.94 33.51
C LYS A 121 -5.94 -8.37 33.50
N GLY A 122 -5.03 -7.39 33.52
CA GLY A 122 -3.59 -7.65 33.56
C GLY A 122 -2.97 -8.15 32.25
N ARG A 123 -3.72 -8.23 31.14
CA ARG A 123 -3.20 -8.57 29.80
C ARG A 123 -3.37 -7.39 28.86
N HIS A 124 -2.51 -7.23 27.86
CA HIS A 124 -2.74 -6.25 26.81
C HIS A 124 -3.90 -6.74 25.92
N ILE A 125 -4.64 -5.79 25.33
CA ILE A 125 -5.82 -6.12 24.53
C ILE A 125 -5.40 -6.54 23.12
N PHE A 126 -4.52 -5.74 22.51
CA PHE A 126 -4.09 -5.85 21.11
C PHE A 126 -2.72 -6.48 21.00
N ASN A 127 -2.47 -7.18 19.89
CA ASN A 127 -1.11 -7.54 19.51
C ASN A 127 -0.31 -6.23 19.31
N PRO A 128 0.78 -6.01 20.06
CA PRO A 128 1.44 -4.71 20.11
C PRO A 128 2.07 -4.32 18.77
N SER A 129 2.82 -5.21 18.12
CA SER A 129 3.41 -4.90 16.81
C SER A 129 2.32 -4.67 15.77
N ASN A 130 1.28 -5.51 15.76
CA ASN A 130 0.16 -5.38 14.83
C ASN A 130 -0.56 -4.02 14.92
N LEU A 131 -0.92 -3.58 16.13
CA LEU A 131 -1.61 -2.29 16.29
C LEU A 131 -0.73 -1.13 15.83
N GLY A 132 0.55 -1.14 16.20
CA GLY A 132 1.48 -0.07 15.79
C GLY A 132 1.62 0.02 14.27
N LEU A 133 1.73 -1.13 13.60
CA LEU A 133 1.83 -1.22 12.14
C LEU A 133 0.55 -0.72 11.46
N VAL A 134 -0.63 -1.20 11.87
CA VAL A 134 -1.92 -0.79 11.29
C VAL A 134 -2.12 0.72 11.42
N VAL A 135 -1.83 1.30 12.59
CA VAL A 135 -1.97 2.75 12.78
C VAL A 135 -1.02 3.51 11.86
N ALA A 136 0.23 3.06 11.70
CA ALA A 136 1.16 3.72 10.80
C ALA A 136 0.76 3.61 9.33
N PHE A 137 0.32 2.43 8.87
CA PHE A 137 -0.13 2.26 7.49
C PHE A 137 -1.36 3.13 7.18
N VAL A 138 -2.34 3.17 8.07
CA VAL A 138 -3.54 4.01 7.87
C VAL A 138 -3.21 5.51 7.96
N ALA A 139 -2.36 5.93 8.90
CA ALA A 139 -2.09 7.35 9.14
C ALA A 139 -1.08 7.95 8.15
N LEU A 140 -0.12 7.17 7.67
CA LEU A 140 0.97 7.64 6.81
C LEU A 140 0.79 7.22 5.34
N GLY A 141 0.01 6.16 5.08
CA GLY A 141 -0.28 5.71 3.71
C GLY A 141 0.94 5.17 2.94
N PRO A 142 0.73 4.83 1.65
CA PRO A 142 1.74 4.23 0.79
C PRO A 142 2.89 5.20 0.43
N GLN A 143 2.72 6.50 0.66
CA GLN A 143 3.76 7.51 0.41
C GLN A 143 4.96 7.38 1.37
N PHE A 144 4.70 7.00 2.62
CA PHE A 144 5.70 6.95 3.68
C PHE A 144 5.94 5.56 4.25
N THR A 145 5.01 4.64 4.04
CA THR A 145 5.07 3.29 4.60
C THR A 145 4.63 2.26 3.59
N GLU A 146 5.19 1.05 3.66
CA GLU A 146 4.71 -0.11 2.92
C GLU A 146 4.76 -1.32 3.85
N PRO A 147 3.68 -2.13 3.95
CA PRO A 147 3.80 -3.44 4.56
C PRO A 147 4.63 -4.35 3.64
N GLN A 148 5.41 -5.28 4.19
CA GLN A 148 6.30 -6.15 3.41
C GLN A 148 5.56 -6.90 2.30
N ASP A 149 6.15 -6.99 1.11
CA ASP A 149 5.58 -7.61 -0.11
C ASP A 149 4.92 -8.99 0.18
N LEU A 150 3.74 -9.26 -0.39
CA LEU A 150 2.99 -10.51 -0.21
C LEU A 150 3.82 -11.68 -0.73
N TRP A 151 4.61 -11.45 -1.77
CA TRP A 151 5.50 -12.41 -2.38
C TRP A 151 6.91 -11.83 -2.46
N TRP A 152 7.91 -12.62 -2.12
CA TRP A 152 9.27 -12.10 -1.91
C TRP A 152 10.18 -12.33 -3.12
N ILE A 153 10.19 -13.55 -3.65
CA ILE A 153 10.95 -13.93 -4.86
C ILE A 153 10.18 -15.01 -5.64
N PRO A 154 10.51 -15.24 -6.93
CA PRO A 154 9.98 -16.37 -7.68
C PRO A 154 10.23 -17.71 -6.98
N LEU A 155 9.40 -18.71 -7.28
CA LEU A 155 9.58 -20.06 -6.75
C LEU A 155 10.95 -20.62 -7.17
N GLY A 156 11.69 -21.13 -6.19
CA GLY A 156 13.04 -21.65 -6.35
C GLY A 156 13.59 -22.17 -5.04
N PRO A 157 14.83 -22.69 -5.01
CA PRO A 157 15.42 -23.34 -3.83
C PRO A 157 15.34 -22.49 -2.55
N TRP A 158 15.66 -21.19 -2.67
CA TRP A 158 15.62 -20.26 -1.54
C TRP A 158 14.21 -19.98 -1.04
N MET A 159 13.22 -19.90 -1.93
CA MET A 159 11.82 -19.74 -1.54
C MET A 159 11.28 -21.00 -0.86
N TYR A 160 11.62 -22.20 -1.37
CA TYR A 160 11.24 -23.46 -0.71
C TYR A 160 11.87 -23.63 0.66
N LEU A 161 13.14 -23.28 0.82
CA LEU A 161 13.81 -23.25 2.13
C LEU A 161 13.11 -22.27 3.08
N THR A 162 12.74 -21.10 2.57
CA THR A 162 12.02 -20.07 3.33
C THR A 162 10.66 -20.60 3.81
N TYR A 163 9.87 -21.23 2.94
CA TYR A 163 8.62 -21.89 3.33
C TYR A 163 8.85 -23.01 4.35
N ALA A 164 9.88 -23.83 4.19
CA ALA A 164 10.19 -24.90 5.14
C ALA A 164 10.47 -24.32 6.53
N ILE A 165 11.30 -23.28 6.64
CA ILE A 165 11.60 -22.60 7.90
C ILE A 165 10.33 -21.98 8.50
N LEU A 166 9.55 -21.29 7.67
CA LEU A 166 8.34 -20.59 8.07
C LEU A 166 7.26 -21.55 8.60
N ILE A 167 6.91 -22.57 7.82
CA ILE A 167 5.84 -23.52 8.14
C ILE A 167 6.25 -24.44 9.28
N VAL A 168 7.46 -25.03 9.23
CA VAL A 168 7.92 -25.92 10.30
C VAL A 168 8.08 -25.15 11.60
N GLY A 169 8.69 -23.96 11.55
CA GLY A 169 8.84 -23.10 12.73
C GLY A 169 7.48 -22.73 13.33
N GLY A 170 6.56 -22.26 12.50
CA GLY A 170 5.21 -21.87 12.92
C GLY A 170 4.43 -23.03 13.55
N VAL A 171 4.37 -24.18 12.88
CA VAL A 171 3.65 -25.36 13.36
C VAL A 171 4.25 -25.91 14.66
N LEU A 172 5.58 -25.96 14.79
CA LEU A 172 6.21 -26.45 16.03
C LEU A 172 5.91 -25.54 17.22
N ILE A 173 5.98 -24.22 17.02
CA ILE A 173 5.65 -23.23 18.05
C ILE A 173 4.16 -23.27 18.38
N GLY A 174 3.29 -23.33 17.36
CA GLY A 174 1.85 -23.48 17.49
C GLY A 174 1.46 -24.74 18.25
N TRP A 175 2.17 -25.85 18.03
CA TRP A 175 2.00 -27.09 18.80
C TRP A 175 2.38 -26.85 20.26
N GLU A 176 3.60 -26.37 20.53
CA GLU A 176 4.11 -26.15 21.89
C GLU A 176 3.17 -25.27 22.72
N LEU A 177 2.59 -24.24 22.10
CA LEU A 177 1.68 -23.29 22.73
C LEU A 177 0.19 -23.70 22.70
N LYS A 178 -0.13 -24.83 22.06
CA LYS A 178 -1.51 -25.33 21.85
C LYS A 178 -2.39 -24.30 21.11
N LEU A 179 -1.83 -23.69 20.06
CA LEU A 179 -2.45 -22.67 19.21
C LEU A 179 -2.78 -23.18 17.80
N LEU A 180 -2.41 -24.42 17.46
CA LEU A 180 -2.70 -25.02 16.13
C LEU A 180 -4.18 -24.91 15.71
N GLY A 181 -5.13 -25.03 16.65
CA GLY A 181 -6.55 -24.86 16.35
C GLY A 181 -6.89 -23.47 15.83
N LEU A 182 -6.27 -22.42 16.38
CA LEU A 182 -6.43 -21.05 15.91
C LEU A 182 -5.82 -20.86 14.52
N GLU A 183 -4.60 -21.38 14.30
CA GLU A 183 -3.89 -21.29 13.02
C GLU A 183 -4.70 -21.98 11.91
N LEU A 184 -5.20 -23.19 12.18
CA LEU A 184 -6.07 -23.93 11.26
C LEU A 184 -7.39 -23.21 11.00
N GLY A 185 -8.03 -22.66 12.05
CA GLY A 185 -9.27 -21.89 11.91
C GLY A 185 -9.09 -20.67 11.01
N TYR A 186 -7.97 -19.94 11.17
CA TYR A 186 -7.62 -18.84 10.29
C TYR A 186 -7.33 -19.30 8.87
N MET A 187 -6.44 -20.27 8.66
CA MET A 187 -6.02 -20.69 7.31
C MET A 187 -7.16 -21.29 6.48
N LEU A 188 -7.97 -22.18 7.08
CA LEU A 188 -9.12 -22.77 6.41
C LEU A 188 -10.22 -21.75 6.17
N GLY A 189 -10.51 -20.90 7.16
CA GLY A 189 -11.48 -19.83 7.04
C GLY A 189 -11.09 -18.83 5.96
N PHE A 190 -9.82 -18.40 5.95
CA PHE A 190 -9.31 -17.42 4.99
C PHE A 190 -9.37 -17.95 3.57
N ALA A 191 -8.88 -19.18 3.33
CA ALA A 191 -8.96 -19.81 2.03
C ALA A 191 -10.41 -19.97 1.53
N ALA A 192 -11.33 -20.38 2.40
CA ALA A 192 -12.74 -20.54 2.05
C ALA A 192 -13.45 -19.20 1.79
N PHE A 193 -13.22 -18.19 2.64
CA PHE A 193 -13.86 -16.88 2.50
C PHE A 193 -13.30 -16.11 1.30
N VAL A 194 -11.99 -16.16 1.01
CA VAL A 194 -11.46 -15.55 -0.21
C VAL A 194 -12.03 -16.25 -1.45
N ALA A 195 -12.16 -17.58 -1.45
CA ALA A 195 -12.80 -18.28 -2.57
C ALA A 195 -14.26 -17.83 -2.74
N LEU A 196 -15.00 -17.70 -1.64
CA LEU A 196 -16.38 -17.21 -1.65
C LEU A 196 -16.49 -15.75 -2.13
N ALA A 197 -15.53 -14.90 -1.79
CA ALA A 197 -15.48 -13.50 -2.18
C ALA A 197 -15.24 -13.33 -3.68
N LEU A 198 -14.29 -14.09 -4.23
CA LEU A 198 -13.81 -13.94 -5.59
C LEU A 198 -14.59 -14.76 -6.63
N ALA A 199 -15.19 -15.89 -6.24
CA ALA A 199 -15.96 -16.73 -7.17
C ALA A 199 -17.11 -15.99 -7.91
N PRO A 200 -17.91 -15.14 -7.26
CA PRO A 200 -18.98 -14.37 -7.93
C PRO A 200 -18.49 -13.06 -8.58
N VAL A 201 -17.28 -12.59 -8.27
CA VAL A 201 -16.73 -11.30 -8.75
C VAL A 201 -15.37 -11.54 -9.42
N PRO A 202 -15.34 -12.13 -10.64
CA PRO A 202 -14.08 -12.45 -11.33
C PRO A 202 -13.25 -11.20 -11.68
N ASP A 203 -13.91 -10.05 -11.77
CA ASP A 203 -13.30 -8.75 -12.10
C ASP A 203 -12.64 -8.06 -10.90
N HIS A 204 -12.75 -8.63 -9.69
CA HIS A 204 -11.99 -8.15 -8.54
C HIS A 204 -10.51 -8.51 -8.74
N CYS A 205 -9.70 -7.47 -8.88
CA CYS A 205 -8.27 -7.58 -9.15
C CYS A 205 -7.44 -6.75 -8.18
N MET A 206 -6.23 -7.23 -7.89
CA MET A 206 -5.23 -6.53 -7.11
C MET A 206 -3.97 -6.29 -7.93
N VAL A 207 -3.39 -5.10 -7.81
CA VAL A 207 -2.10 -4.77 -8.41
C VAL A 207 -1.00 -4.86 -7.34
N ALA A 208 0.11 -5.48 -7.70
CA ALA A 208 1.29 -5.66 -6.87
C ALA A 208 2.56 -5.25 -7.62
N SER A 209 3.59 -4.81 -6.90
CA SER A 209 4.85 -4.35 -7.51
C SER A 209 5.66 -5.48 -8.15
N TRP A 210 5.55 -6.68 -7.59
CA TRP A 210 6.33 -7.86 -7.95
C TRP A 210 5.62 -8.74 -9.00
N HIS A 211 4.43 -8.36 -9.47
CA HIS A 211 3.66 -9.11 -10.46
C HIS A 211 3.22 -8.23 -11.63
N VAL A 212 3.63 -8.53 -12.86
CA VAL A 212 3.49 -7.61 -14.00
C VAL A 212 2.02 -7.31 -14.36
N SER A 213 1.11 -8.29 -14.29
CA SER A 213 -0.31 -8.08 -14.58
C SER A 213 -1.16 -7.96 -13.31
N ALA A 214 -2.36 -7.41 -13.44
CA ALA A 214 -3.34 -7.42 -12.36
C ALA A 214 -3.70 -8.87 -12.00
N LEU A 215 -3.77 -9.16 -10.69
CA LEU A 215 -4.06 -10.48 -10.14
C LEU A 215 -5.54 -10.56 -9.86
N CYS A 216 -6.27 -11.43 -10.57
CA CYS A 216 -7.72 -11.55 -10.47
C CYS A 216 -8.13 -12.99 -10.16
N GLY A 217 -9.38 -13.16 -9.70
CA GLY A 217 -10.03 -14.47 -9.57
C GLY A 217 -9.17 -15.56 -8.90
N ARG A 218 -8.92 -16.65 -9.62
CA ARG A 218 -8.18 -17.82 -9.08
C ARG A 218 -6.71 -17.52 -8.78
N ASP A 219 -6.06 -16.69 -9.59
CA ASP A 219 -4.64 -16.37 -9.40
C ASP A 219 -4.47 -15.51 -8.15
N LEU A 220 -5.37 -14.54 -7.94
CA LEU A 220 -5.43 -13.76 -6.71
C LEU A 220 -5.68 -14.64 -5.49
N TRP A 221 -6.64 -15.57 -5.57
CA TRP A 221 -6.90 -16.53 -4.50
C TRP A 221 -5.64 -17.32 -4.14
N GLN A 222 -4.95 -17.87 -5.14
CA GLN A 222 -3.74 -18.68 -4.92
C GLN A 222 -2.65 -17.85 -4.25
N ILE A 223 -2.43 -16.62 -4.72
CA ILE A 223 -1.43 -15.71 -4.18
C ILE A 223 -1.73 -15.34 -2.73
N LEU A 224 -2.97 -14.96 -2.41
CA LEU A 224 -3.34 -14.58 -1.04
C LEU A 224 -3.21 -15.77 -0.08
N VAL A 225 -3.69 -16.95 -0.48
CA VAL A 225 -3.70 -18.14 0.40
C VAL A 225 -2.31 -18.73 0.60
N THR A 226 -1.44 -18.65 -0.40
CA THR A 226 -0.08 -19.23 -0.33
C THR A 226 1.01 -18.22 -0.05
N SER A 227 0.66 -16.94 0.14
CA SER A 227 1.60 -15.86 0.40
C SER A 227 2.43 -16.13 1.66
N PRO A 228 3.77 -16.03 1.59
CA PRO A 228 4.62 -16.11 2.78
C PRO A 228 4.28 -15.05 3.83
N GLU A 229 3.82 -13.87 3.41
CA GLU A 229 3.42 -12.80 4.32
C GLU A 229 2.11 -13.14 5.08
N VAL A 230 1.12 -13.70 4.37
CA VAL A 230 -0.12 -14.19 5.01
C VAL A 230 0.17 -15.36 5.95
N LEU A 231 1.12 -16.24 5.61
CA LEU A 231 1.59 -17.30 6.49
C LEU A 231 2.31 -16.75 7.73
N ILE A 232 3.11 -15.68 7.60
CA ILE A 232 3.69 -15.00 8.77
C ILE A 232 2.61 -14.47 9.69
N PHE A 233 1.61 -13.80 9.11
CA PHE A 233 0.48 -13.32 9.87
C PHE A 233 -0.22 -14.48 10.61
N ALA A 234 -0.55 -15.56 9.89
CA ALA A 234 -1.25 -16.73 10.42
C ALA A 234 -0.47 -17.47 11.51
N LEU A 235 0.85 -17.61 11.38
CA LEU A 235 1.68 -18.48 12.23
C LEU A 235 2.44 -17.74 13.33
N PHE A 236 2.64 -16.42 13.20
CA PHE A 236 3.46 -15.66 14.15
C PHE A 236 2.79 -14.40 14.71
N MET A 237 1.68 -13.95 14.11
CA MET A 237 1.03 -12.70 14.51
C MET A 237 -0.36 -12.91 15.13
N VAL A 238 -1.21 -13.74 14.50
CA VAL A 238 -2.49 -14.16 15.07
C VAL A 238 -2.30 -14.99 16.35
N PRO A 239 -1.39 -16.00 16.42
CA PRO A 239 -1.21 -16.83 17.61
C PRO A 239 -0.34 -16.16 18.69
N ASP A 240 -0.70 -14.95 19.13
CA ASP A 240 -0.15 -14.36 20.36
C ASP A 240 -0.98 -14.83 21.58
N PRO A 241 -0.41 -15.65 22.48
CA PRO A 241 -1.14 -16.25 23.61
C PRO A 241 -1.72 -15.22 24.58
N ARG A 242 -1.28 -13.96 24.54
CA ARG A 242 -1.79 -12.90 25.42
C ARG A 242 -3.02 -12.18 24.85
N THR A 243 -3.26 -12.27 23.54
CA THR A 243 -4.33 -11.53 22.83
C THR A 243 -5.42 -12.43 22.27
N VAL A 244 -5.32 -13.73 22.45
CA VAL A 244 -6.31 -14.72 22.01
C VAL A 244 -7.12 -15.27 23.19
N PRO A 245 -8.29 -15.91 22.95
CA PRO A 245 -9.04 -16.61 23.99
C PRO A 245 -8.26 -17.76 24.64
N ASP A 246 -8.63 -18.14 25.87
CA ASP A 246 -7.92 -19.19 26.61
C ASP A 246 -8.32 -20.60 26.15
N GLY A 247 -9.60 -20.85 25.81
CA GLY A 247 -10.08 -22.17 25.43
C GLY A 247 -9.90 -22.55 23.95
N GLN A 248 -9.82 -23.86 23.69
CA GLN A 248 -9.43 -24.41 22.38
C GLN A 248 -10.49 -24.18 21.29
N ALA A 249 -11.76 -24.33 21.63
CA ALA A 249 -12.85 -24.04 20.69
C ALA A 249 -12.91 -22.54 20.40
N ALA A 250 -12.80 -21.69 21.43
CA ALA A 250 -12.77 -20.24 21.23
C ALA A 250 -11.58 -19.77 20.39
N ARG A 251 -10.42 -20.42 20.51
CA ARG A 251 -9.23 -20.18 19.67
C ARG A 251 -9.50 -20.47 18.19
N PHE A 252 -10.07 -21.63 17.87
CA PHE A 252 -10.44 -21.97 16.49
C PHE A 252 -11.45 -20.96 15.92
N VAL A 253 -12.52 -20.67 16.66
CA VAL A 253 -13.54 -19.70 16.23
C VAL A 253 -12.95 -18.30 16.08
N PHE A 254 -12.06 -17.89 16.99
CA PHE A 254 -11.35 -16.61 16.87
C PHE A 254 -10.55 -16.53 15.56
N GLY A 255 -9.83 -17.59 15.20
CA GLY A 255 -9.13 -17.67 13.90
C GLY A 255 -10.07 -17.51 12.71
N VAL A 256 -11.23 -18.19 12.72
CA VAL A 256 -12.26 -18.06 11.67
C VAL A 256 -12.83 -16.64 11.61
N VAL A 257 -13.06 -15.99 12.75
CA VAL A 257 -13.54 -14.60 12.81
C VAL A 257 -12.50 -13.63 12.26
N VAL A 258 -11.22 -13.79 12.61
CA VAL A 258 -10.13 -12.99 12.02
C VAL A 258 -10.11 -13.17 10.51
N ALA A 259 -10.23 -14.40 10.01
CA ALA A 259 -10.28 -14.68 8.57
C ALA A 259 -11.47 -13.99 7.88
N LEU A 260 -12.67 -14.08 8.45
CA LEU A 260 -13.86 -13.41 7.92
C LEU A 260 -13.66 -11.88 7.86
N LEU A 261 -13.14 -11.28 8.92
CA LEU A 261 -12.85 -9.86 8.98
C LEU A 261 -11.75 -9.46 7.98
N SER A 262 -10.71 -10.29 7.80
CA SER A 262 -9.67 -10.04 6.78
C SER A 262 -10.31 -9.92 5.40
N VAL A 263 -11.17 -10.88 5.04
CA VAL A 263 -11.80 -10.91 3.71
C VAL A 263 -12.78 -9.75 3.52
N LEU A 264 -13.58 -9.42 4.53
CA LEU A 264 -14.49 -8.27 4.48
C LEU A 264 -13.75 -6.94 4.29
N LEU A 265 -12.59 -6.78 4.93
CA LEU A 265 -11.81 -5.55 4.84
C LEU A 265 -10.97 -5.46 3.56
N LEU A 266 -10.46 -6.59 3.05
CA LEU A 266 -9.65 -6.60 1.82
C LEU A 266 -10.52 -6.59 0.55
N GLY A 267 -11.78 -7.05 0.64
CA GLY A 267 -12.73 -7.04 -0.48
C GLY A 267 -12.76 -5.74 -1.29
N PRO A 268 -12.90 -4.54 -0.67
CA PRO A 268 -12.95 -3.29 -1.41
C PRO A 268 -11.58 -2.79 -1.93
N THR A 269 -10.49 -3.51 -1.69
CA THR A 269 -9.13 -3.03 -1.97
C THR A 269 -8.57 -3.56 -3.28
N THR A 270 -7.88 -2.71 -4.05
CA THR A 270 -7.27 -3.06 -5.35
C THR A 270 -5.73 -2.93 -5.36
N LEU A 271 -5.15 -2.44 -4.26
CA LEU A 271 -3.70 -2.28 -4.10
C LEU A 271 -3.20 -3.19 -3.00
N GLU A 272 -2.04 -3.81 -3.23
CA GLU A 272 -1.36 -4.66 -2.25
C GLU A 272 -1.19 -4.01 -0.87
N PHE A 273 -0.90 -2.70 -0.84
CA PHE A 273 -0.79 -1.92 0.40
C PHE A 273 -2.05 -2.03 1.26
N TRP A 274 -3.21 -1.77 0.67
CA TRP A 274 -4.49 -1.79 1.37
C TRP A 274 -4.95 -3.20 1.68
N THR A 275 -4.70 -4.17 0.79
CA THR A 275 -4.97 -5.59 1.05
C THR A 275 -4.28 -6.07 2.32
N LYS A 276 -2.99 -5.78 2.49
CA LYS A 276 -2.25 -6.15 3.71
C LYS A 276 -2.68 -5.36 4.93
N THR A 277 -2.90 -4.06 4.77
CA THR A 277 -3.37 -3.21 5.87
C THR A 277 -4.71 -3.72 6.39
N ALA A 278 -5.61 -4.16 5.50
CA ALA A 278 -6.88 -4.80 5.84
C ALA A 278 -6.71 -6.12 6.59
N ILE A 279 -5.81 -7.01 6.14
CA ILE A 279 -5.51 -8.27 6.83
C ILE A 279 -4.96 -8.01 8.23
N LEU A 280 -4.06 -7.05 8.41
CA LEU A 280 -3.51 -6.69 9.73
C LEU A 280 -4.57 -6.03 10.63
N ALA A 281 -5.41 -5.15 10.06
CA ALA A 281 -6.48 -4.47 10.76
C ALA A 281 -7.56 -5.45 11.27
N SER A 282 -7.80 -6.55 10.56
CA SER A 282 -8.77 -7.58 10.98
C SER A 282 -8.42 -8.16 12.37
N LEU A 283 -7.14 -8.40 12.64
CA LEU A 283 -6.67 -8.86 13.94
C LEU A 283 -6.82 -7.79 15.01
N VAL A 284 -6.64 -6.51 14.69
CA VAL A 284 -6.90 -5.41 15.64
C VAL A 284 -8.37 -5.42 16.07
N ILE A 285 -9.29 -5.51 15.12
CA ILE A 285 -10.74 -5.55 15.37
C ILE A 285 -11.11 -6.80 16.18
N ALA A 286 -10.61 -7.97 15.79
CA ALA A 286 -10.86 -9.22 16.50
C ALA A 286 -10.33 -9.17 17.95
N CYS A 287 -9.13 -8.63 18.16
CA CYS A 287 -8.55 -8.44 19.49
C CYS A 287 -9.42 -7.53 20.38
N ALA A 288 -10.04 -6.47 19.84
CA ALA A 288 -11.00 -5.65 20.60
C ALA A 288 -12.23 -6.46 21.02
N GLY A 289 -12.77 -7.27 20.09
CA GLY A 289 -13.96 -8.10 20.31
C GLY A 289 -13.73 -9.38 21.15
N ARG A 290 -12.48 -9.76 21.41
CA ARG A 290 -12.12 -11.08 21.97
C ARG A 290 -12.80 -11.41 23.30
N PHE A 291 -13.02 -10.43 24.17
CA PHE A 291 -13.63 -10.65 25.47
C PHE A 291 -15.13 -10.94 25.36
N ALA A 292 -15.80 -10.28 24.41
CA ALA A 292 -17.19 -10.58 24.08
C ALA A 292 -17.29 -11.98 23.46
N LEU A 293 -16.39 -12.33 22.55
CA LEU A 293 -16.33 -13.66 21.95
C LEU A 293 -16.09 -14.75 23.00
N ALA A 294 -15.14 -14.57 23.92
CA ALA A 294 -14.87 -15.54 24.97
C ALA A 294 -16.09 -15.77 25.88
N ARG A 295 -16.80 -14.70 26.28
CA ARG A 295 -18.05 -14.81 27.04
C ARG A 295 -19.19 -15.48 26.25
N LEU A 296 -19.21 -15.27 24.95
CA LEU A 296 -20.20 -15.87 24.07
C LEU A 296 -20.00 -17.38 23.94
N LEU A 297 -18.74 -17.82 23.89
CA LEU A 297 -18.37 -19.22 23.66
C LEU A 297 -18.15 -20.01 24.96
N GLU A 298 -18.17 -19.37 26.13
CA GLU A 298 -18.05 -20.03 27.45
C GLU A 298 -18.93 -21.30 27.59
N PRO A 299 -20.21 -21.32 27.15
CA PRO A 299 -21.04 -22.53 27.27
C PRO A 299 -20.62 -23.70 26.37
N LEU A 300 -19.84 -23.45 25.31
CA LEU A 300 -19.28 -24.50 24.44
C LEU A 300 -18.05 -25.16 25.06
N GLU A 301 -17.41 -24.51 26.02
CA GLU A 301 -16.17 -24.97 26.66
C GLU A 301 -16.42 -25.74 27.96
N GLU A 302 -17.62 -25.66 28.53
CA GLU A 302 -18.02 -26.34 29.79
C GLU A 302 -18.21 -27.87 29.67
N GLY A 303 -17.97 -28.47 28.50
CA GLY A 303 -18.11 -29.91 28.28
C GLY A 303 -19.57 -30.40 28.21
N GLY A 304 -19.82 -31.39 27.34
CA GLY A 304 -21.14 -31.95 27.07
C GLY A 304 -21.34 -32.22 25.57
N SER A 305 -22.53 -32.71 25.19
CA SER A 305 -22.85 -32.87 23.76
C SER A 305 -23.01 -31.51 23.08
N PRO A 306 -22.66 -31.37 21.78
CA PRO A 306 -22.84 -30.12 21.04
C PRO A 306 -24.28 -29.61 21.07
N VAL A 307 -25.25 -30.52 21.12
CA VAL A 307 -26.68 -30.21 21.29
C VAL A 307 -26.98 -29.58 22.65
N ALA A 308 -26.35 -30.09 23.73
CA ALA A 308 -26.51 -29.52 25.06
C ALA A 308 -25.87 -28.12 25.16
N ALA A 309 -24.72 -27.92 24.53
CA ALA A 309 -24.06 -26.62 24.46
C ALA A 309 -24.91 -25.59 23.67
N LEU A 310 -25.48 -26.00 22.53
CA LEU A 310 -26.39 -25.16 21.74
C LEU A 310 -27.64 -24.76 22.52
N ARG A 311 -28.17 -25.67 23.35
CA ARG A 311 -29.31 -25.42 24.24
C ARG A 311 -28.98 -24.45 25.37
N ARG A 312 -27.76 -24.48 25.90
CA ARG A 312 -27.26 -23.53 26.92
C ARG A 312 -27.09 -22.11 26.36
N LEU A 313 -26.74 -22.01 25.07
CA LEU A 313 -26.58 -20.74 24.37
C LEU A 313 -27.93 -20.01 24.14
N GLY A 314 -29.04 -20.76 24.10
CA GLY A 314 -30.40 -20.21 24.04
C GLY A 314 -30.66 -19.33 22.82
N TRP A 315 -31.30 -18.17 23.03
CA TRP A 315 -31.59 -17.17 21.97
C TRP A 315 -30.33 -16.54 21.35
N ARG A 316 -29.15 -16.73 21.93
CA ARG A 316 -27.90 -16.25 21.32
C ARG A 316 -27.55 -17.02 20.06
N THR A 317 -27.88 -18.32 19.97
CA THR A 317 -27.59 -19.15 18.79
C THR A 317 -28.20 -18.61 17.50
N PRO A 318 -29.52 -18.35 17.40
CA PRO A 318 -30.11 -17.82 16.18
C PRO A 318 -29.57 -16.42 15.84
N ALA A 319 -29.29 -15.57 16.85
CA ALA A 319 -28.72 -14.25 16.62
C ALA A 319 -27.28 -14.32 16.06
N ILE A 320 -26.44 -15.21 16.60
CA ILE A 320 -25.08 -15.46 16.10
C ILE A 320 -25.14 -16.04 14.69
N ALA A 321 -26.01 -17.03 14.46
CA ALA A 321 -26.17 -17.64 13.15
C ALA A 321 -26.62 -16.61 12.11
N ALA A 322 -27.60 -15.76 12.44
CA ALA A 322 -28.05 -14.68 11.57
C ALA A 322 -26.95 -13.67 11.29
N ALA A 323 -26.24 -13.18 12.32
CA ALA A 323 -25.12 -12.25 12.15
C ALA A 323 -23.99 -12.85 11.30
N THR A 324 -23.66 -14.12 11.53
CA THR A 324 -22.65 -14.85 10.74
C THR A 324 -23.08 -14.97 9.29
N LEU A 325 -24.35 -15.33 9.04
CA LEU A 325 -24.89 -15.48 7.69
C LEU A 325 -24.93 -14.14 6.94
N VAL A 326 -25.29 -13.05 7.63
CA VAL A 326 -25.21 -11.69 7.09
C VAL A 326 -23.76 -11.34 6.74
N CYS A 327 -22.81 -11.49 7.67
CA CYS A 327 -21.41 -11.16 7.42
C CYS A 327 -20.82 -12.01 6.27
N VAL A 328 -21.10 -13.31 6.23
CA VAL A 328 -20.66 -14.20 5.14
C VAL A 328 -21.34 -13.83 3.82
N GLY A 329 -22.61 -13.43 3.84
CA GLY A 329 -23.33 -12.92 2.67
C GLY A 329 -22.79 -11.58 2.15
N CYS A 330 -22.21 -10.76 3.04
CA CYS A 330 -21.53 -9.51 2.67
C CYS A 330 -20.14 -9.71 2.05
N VAL A 331 -19.56 -10.91 2.13
CA VAL A 331 -18.20 -11.16 1.60
C VAL A 331 -18.10 -10.91 0.09
N PRO A 332 -18.99 -11.48 -0.77
CA PRO A 332 -19.04 -11.12 -2.19
C PRO A 332 -19.30 -9.64 -2.45
N LEU A 333 -20.21 -9.03 -1.69
CA LEU A 333 -20.57 -7.61 -1.82
C LEU A 333 -19.36 -6.71 -1.53
N ALA A 334 -18.55 -7.06 -0.52
CA ALA A 334 -17.33 -6.33 -0.21
C ALA A 334 -16.33 -6.37 -1.37
N SER A 335 -16.16 -7.53 -2.02
CA SER A 335 -15.33 -7.66 -3.23
C SER A 335 -15.90 -6.88 -4.42
N ASP A 336 -17.22 -6.87 -4.58
CA ASP A 336 -17.87 -6.14 -5.67
C ASP A 336 -17.68 -4.62 -5.55
N LEU A 337 -17.60 -4.06 -4.34
CA LEU A 337 -17.32 -2.62 -4.15
C LEU A 337 -16.02 -2.16 -4.85
N SER A 338 -15.03 -3.03 -4.95
CA SER A 338 -13.77 -2.72 -5.65
C SER A 338 -13.95 -2.51 -7.16
N THR A 339 -14.98 -3.09 -7.77
CA THR A 339 -15.26 -2.97 -9.21
C THR A 339 -15.95 -1.65 -9.54
N HIS A 340 -16.67 -1.09 -8.56
CA HIS A 340 -17.43 0.16 -8.68
C HIS A 340 -16.65 1.39 -8.23
N SER A 341 -15.63 1.23 -7.41
CA SER A 341 -14.69 2.28 -7.03
C SER A 341 -13.28 1.73 -7.10
N PRO A 342 -12.80 1.33 -8.30
CA PRO A 342 -11.40 0.98 -8.43
C PRO A 342 -10.61 2.19 -7.93
N VAL A 343 -9.57 1.94 -7.15
CA VAL A 343 -8.54 2.96 -6.87
C VAL A 343 -7.48 2.77 -7.96
N PRO A 344 -7.58 3.43 -9.14
CA PRO A 344 -6.57 3.29 -10.17
C PRO A 344 -5.33 4.14 -9.90
N ALA A 345 -5.31 4.96 -8.85
CA ALA A 345 -4.18 5.84 -8.57
C ALA A 345 -3.92 5.99 -7.07
N ALA A 346 -2.67 5.81 -6.68
CA ALA A 346 -2.16 6.38 -5.44
C ALA A 346 -1.89 7.86 -5.70
N GLU A 347 -2.02 8.66 -4.66
CA GLU A 347 -1.54 10.04 -4.64
C GLU A 347 -0.11 10.08 -5.20
N LEU A 348 0.11 11.01 -6.14
CA LEU A 348 1.42 11.42 -6.60
C LEU A 348 2.28 11.79 -5.39
N SER A 349 3.60 11.82 -5.55
CA SER A 349 4.56 12.12 -4.48
C SER A 349 4.36 13.48 -3.82
N ASP A 350 3.50 14.34 -4.37
CA ASP A 350 3.10 15.65 -3.87
C ASP A 350 1.73 15.67 -3.16
N GLY A 351 1.03 14.53 -3.06
CA GLY A 351 -0.30 14.43 -2.44
C GLY A 351 -1.48 14.68 -3.38
N SER A 352 -1.25 14.83 -4.70
CA SER A 352 -2.35 14.98 -5.66
C SER A 352 -2.86 13.62 -6.16
N LEU A 353 -4.19 13.46 -6.21
CA LEU A 353 -4.85 12.30 -6.84
C LEU A 353 -5.02 12.62 -8.33
N PRO A 354 -4.38 11.90 -9.28
CA PRO A 354 -4.73 12.08 -10.68
C PRO A 354 -6.18 11.65 -10.86
N ALA A 355 -7.04 12.60 -11.21
CA ALA A 355 -8.46 12.37 -11.38
C ALA A 355 -8.70 11.58 -12.67
N VAL A 356 -8.70 10.25 -12.57
CA VAL A 356 -9.26 9.41 -13.64
C VAL A 356 -10.77 9.39 -13.44
N VAL A 357 -11.47 10.25 -14.18
CA VAL A 357 -12.94 10.21 -14.25
C VAL A 357 -13.34 8.94 -14.99
N LEU A 358 -13.71 7.91 -14.23
CA LEU A 358 -14.31 6.69 -14.76
C LEU A 358 -15.81 6.93 -14.93
N ILE A 359 -16.27 7.26 -16.15
CA ILE A 359 -17.70 7.13 -16.48
C ILE A 359 -17.94 5.66 -16.82
N VAL A 360 -18.43 4.89 -15.86
CA VAL A 360 -18.92 3.53 -16.09
C VAL A 360 -20.38 3.60 -16.53
N GLY A 361 -20.72 2.91 -17.63
CA GLY A 361 -22.09 2.77 -18.08
C GLY A 361 -22.98 2.21 -16.97
N ALA A 362 -24.07 2.92 -16.68
CA ALA A 362 -25.05 2.58 -15.66
C ALA A 362 -25.68 1.20 -15.92
N GLY A 363 -25.22 0.18 -15.18
CA GLY A 363 -26.10 -0.88 -14.70
C GLY A 363 -26.90 -0.37 -13.49
N PRO A 364 -28.13 -0.86 -13.24
CA PRO A 364 -29.00 -0.24 -12.26
C PRO A 364 -28.44 -0.40 -10.84
N GLU A 365 -28.29 0.73 -10.14
CA GLU A 365 -27.90 0.79 -8.74
C GLU A 365 -28.91 0.04 -7.85
N PRO A 366 -28.45 -0.82 -6.92
CA PRO A 366 -29.31 -1.35 -5.88
C PRO A 366 -29.40 -0.35 -4.71
N ALA A 367 -30.13 0.75 -4.90
CA ALA A 367 -30.92 1.48 -3.89
C ALA A 367 -31.31 2.89 -4.37
N GLY A 368 -32.36 2.98 -5.19
CA GLY A 368 -33.06 4.25 -5.38
C GLY A 368 -33.97 4.56 -4.20
N TRP A 369 -33.86 5.77 -3.65
CA TRP A 369 -34.94 6.75 -3.42
C TRP A 369 -34.55 7.74 -2.31
N ILE A 370 -34.22 8.99 -2.68
CA ILE A 370 -34.62 10.29 -2.10
C ILE A 370 -33.65 11.40 -2.59
N ALA A 371 -34.23 12.49 -3.12
CA ALA A 371 -33.62 13.73 -3.61
C ALA A 371 -32.91 13.60 -4.99
N THR A 372 -33.27 14.30 -6.08
CA THR A 372 -33.95 15.61 -6.19
C THR A 372 -34.54 15.73 -7.59
N SER A 373 -35.85 15.60 -7.73
CA SER A 373 -36.59 16.05 -8.90
C SER A 373 -36.92 17.52 -8.73
N ALA A 374 -35.96 18.42 -8.98
CA ALA A 374 -36.22 19.87 -9.06
C ALA A 374 -35.01 20.63 -9.66
N ALA A 375 -34.76 20.46 -10.96
CA ALA A 375 -34.03 21.46 -11.76
C ALA A 375 -34.37 21.33 -13.25
N SER A 376 -35.65 21.15 -13.57
CA SER A 376 -36.19 21.31 -14.91
C SER A 376 -36.95 22.64 -14.97
N SER A 377 -36.27 23.78 -15.18
CA SER A 377 -36.97 25.04 -15.46
C SER A 377 -36.08 26.24 -15.77
N LEU A 378 -35.19 26.18 -16.77
CA LEU A 378 -34.79 27.41 -17.48
C LEU A 378 -34.53 27.12 -18.98
N PRO A 379 -35.10 27.92 -19.90
CA PRO A 379 -34.99 27.69 -21.35
C PRO A 379 -33.62 28.07 -21.92
N SER A 380 -33.25 27.43 -23.03
CA SER A 380 -32.10 27.78 -23.84
C SER A 380 -32.22 29.19 -24.41
N LEU A 381 -31.23 30.04 -24.11
CA LEU A 381 -31.04 31.30 -24.82
C LEU A 381 -30.00 31.08 -25.92
N SER A 382 -30.53 30.97 -27.13
CA SER A 382 -29.85 31.31 -28.37
C SER A 382 -29.38 32.77 -28.34
N GLY A 383 -28.19 33.02 -28.88
CA GLY A 383 -27.78 34.35 -29.35
C GLY A 383 -27.09 35.24 -28.32
N ASN A 384 -25.76 35.15 -28.27
CA ASN A 384 -24.85 36.27 -28.57
C ASN A 384 -23.43 35.81 -28.32
N ALA A 385 -22.72 35.47 -29.40
CA ALA A 385 -21.27 35.38 -29.39
C ALA A 385 -20.74 36.79 -29.08
N LEU A 386 -20.45 37.05 -27.81
CA LEU A 386 -19.57 38.14 -27.43
C LEU A 386 -18.17 37.72 -27.86
N PRO A 387 -17.43 38.53 -28.64
CA PRO A 387 -16.04 38.25 -28.90
C PRO A 387 -15.30 38.42 -27.57
N VAL A 388 -14.95 37.29 -26.95
CA VAL A 388 -13.92 37.31 -25.90
C VAL A 388 -12.65 37.76 -26.61
N SER A 389 -12.27 39.01 -26.39
CA SER A 389 -10.92 39.50 -26.68
C SER A 389 -9.93 38.76 -25.78
N GLY A 390 -9.62 37.53 -26.16
CA GLY A 390 -8.39 36.85 -25.80
C GLY A 390 -7.72 36.55 -27.12
N THR A 391 -6.51 37.06 -27.33
CA THR A 391 -5.65 36.58 -28.42
C THR A 391 -5.49 35.07 -28.24
N ALA A 392 -6.27 34.26 -28.96
CA ALA A 392 -6.13 32.82 -28.95
C ALA A 392 -4.74 32.50 -29.49
N ARG A 393 -3.82 32.12 -28.61
CA ARG A 393 -2.47 31.70 -29.02
C ARG A 393 -2.63 30.39 -29.78
N VAL A 394 -2.26 30.40 -31.05
CA VAL A 394 -2.25 29.21 -31.89
C VAL A 394 -0.92 28.50 -31.67
N TRP A 395 -0.98 27.30 -31.08
CA TRP A 395 0.18 26.46 -30.87
C TRP A 395 0.45 25.62 -32.11
N VAL A 396 1.67 25.70 -32.63
CA VAL A 396 2.12 24.85 -33.73
C VAL A 396 2.90 23.68 -33.14
N LEU A 397 2.29 22.51 -33.17
CA LEU A 397 2.90 21.29 -32.66
C LEU A 397 3.84 20.67 -33.71
N PRO A 398 4.97 20.08 -33.28
CA PRO A 398 5.77 19.24 -34.16
C PRO A 398 4.99 17.98 -34.57
N SER A 399 5.43 17.31 -35.64
CA SER A 399 4.84 16.02 -36.02
C SER A 399 4.93 15.03 -34.87
N ILE A 400 3.78 14.44 -34.49
CA ILE A 400 3.68 13.42 -33.44
C ILE A 400 3.60 12.06 -34.14
N PRO A 401 4.63 11.19 -34.03
CA PRO A 401 4.58 9.83 -34.53
C PRO A 401 3.40 9.03 -34.00
N SER A 402 3.07 7.92 -34.66
CA SER A 402 2.07 6.98 -34.13
C SER A 402 2.48 6.49 -32.74
N VAL A 403 1.59 6.70 -31.77
CA VAL A 403 1.82 6.33 -30.38
C VAL A 403 1.72 4.82 -30.22
N SER A 404 2.80 4.15 -29.79
CA SER A 404 2.74 2.74 -29.41
C SER A 404 2.29 2.60 -27.96
N ILE A 405 1.44 1.60 -27.69
CA ILE A 405 0.99 1.28 -26.33
C ILE A 405 1.68 -0.02 -25.93
N ALA A 406 2.43 -0.03 -24.84
CA ALA A 406 3.04 -1.25 -24.34
C ALA A 406 1.95 -2.24 -23.87
N SER A 407 2.16 -3.54 -24.07
CA SER A 407 1.14 -4.56 -23.77
C SER A 407 0.73 -4.57 -22.29
N ASN A 408 1.69 -4.37 -21.39
CA ASN A 408 1.47 -4.24 -19.94
C ASN A 408 0.61 -3.02 -19.56
N VAL A 409 0.53 -1.98 -20.40
CA VAL A 409 -0.38 -0.84 -20.19
C VAL A 409 -1.82 -1.25 -20.52
N LEU A 410 -2.04 -2.02 -21.58
CA LEU A 410 -3.37 -2.53 -21.95
C LEU A 410 -3.86 -3.61 -20.96
N ASP A 411 -2.94 -4.39 -20.40
CA ASP A 411 -3.26 -5.33 -19.32
C ASP A 411 -3.65 -4.60 -18.02
N PHE A 412 -3.06 -3.42 -17.78
CA PHE A 412 -3.32 -2.59 -16.60
C PHE A 412 -4.61 -1.76 -16.74
N ASP A 413 -4.84 -1.16 -17.90
CA ASP A 413 -6.08 -0.46 -18.26
C ASP A 413 -6.63 -0.96 -19.60
N PRO A 414 -7.46 -2.02 -19.58
CA PRO A 414 -8.06 -2.58 -20.79
C PRO A 414 -9.02 -1.62 -21.52
N LYS A 415 -9.45 -0.54 -20.86
CA LYS A 415 -10.35 0.46 -21.46
C LYS A 415 -9.58 1.55 -22.19
N LEU A 416 -8.26 1.65 -21.99
CA LEU A 416 -7.41 2.63 -22.65
C LEU A 416 -7.42 2.43 -24.17
N SER A 417 -7.95 3.41 -24.89
CA SER A 417 -8.04 3.36 -26.35
C SER A 417 -6.84 4.01 -27.03
N GLN A 418 -6.64 3.70 -28.32
CA GLN A 418 -5.65 4.39 -29.14
C GLN A 418 -5.93 5.90 -29.27
N SER A 419 -7.20 6.32 -29.16
CA SER A 419 -7.58 7.74 -29.08
C SER A 419 -7.08 8.39 -27.80
N ASP A 420 -7.20 7.72 -26.66
CA ASP A 420 -6.73 8.23 -25.37
C ASP A 420 -5.21 8.37 -25.38
N ALA A 421 -4.50 7.35 -25.88
CA ALA A 421 -3.05 7.39 -26.03
C ALA A 421 -2.58 8.55 -26.95
N ARG A 422 -3.31 8.82 -28.04
CA ARG A 422 -3.03 9.98 -28.91
C ARG A 422 -3.29 11.31 -28.20
N ARG A 423 -4.36 11.39 -27.40
CA ARG A 423 -4.68 12.59 -26.60
C ARG A 423 -3.61 12.85 -25.56
N MET A 424 -3.19 11.83 -24.81
CA MET A 424 -2.11 11.98 -23.82
C MET A 424 -0.80 12.42 -24.46
N ALA A 425 -0.43 11.83 -25.60
CA ALA A 425 0.76 12.24 -26.34
C ALA A 425 0.65 13.68 -26.87
N HIS A 426 -0.52 14.07 -27.36
CA HIS A 426 -0.81 15.42 -27.81
C HIS A 426 -0.64 16.43 -26.66
N ASP A 427 -1.23 16.16 -25.50
CA ASP A 427 -1.20 17.04 -24.33
C ASP A 427 0.25 17.24 -23.83
N VAL A 428 1.03 16.17 -23.68
CA VAL A 428 2.45 16.27 -23.31
C VAL A 428 3.26 17.07 -24.35
N VAL A 429 3.02 16.88 -25.64
CA VAL A 429 3.74 17.63 -26.68
C VAL A 429 3.33 19.11 -26.69
N LEU A 430 2.05 19.40 -26.45
CA LEU A 430 1.55 20.76 -26.30
C LEU A 430 2.23 21.48 -25.13
N ASP A 431 2.30 20.84 -23.98
CA ASP A 431 2.96 21.39 -22.79
C ASP A 431 4.45 21.67 -22.98
N LEU A 432 5.15 20.79 -23.71
CA LEU A 432 6.55 21.03 -24.07
C LEU A 432 6.71 22.21 -25.04
N VAL A 433 5.74 22.45 -25.92
CA VAL A 433 5.73 23.65 -26.79
C VAL A 433 5.43 24.90 -25.97
N ILE A 434 4.54 24.82 -24.98
CA ILE A 434 4.28 25.89 -24.01
C ILE A 434 5.56 26.23 -23.24
N GLU A 435 6.31 25.22 -22.75
CA GLU A 435 7.62 25.42 -22.11
C GLU A 435 8.60 26.16 -23.03
N SER A 436 8.69 25.75 -24.29
CA SER A 436 9.58 26.39 -25.26
C SER A 436 9.26 27.87 -25.45
N GLU A 437 7.98 28.23 -25.58
CA GLU A 437 7.58 29.63 -25.72
C GLU A 437 7.72 30.40 -24.41
N ALA A 438 7.44 29.78 -23.26
CA ALA A 438 7.68 30.36 -21.94
C ALA A 438 9.17 30.68 -21.74
N ARG A 439 10.05 29.78 -22.18
CA ARG A 439 11.50 29.96 -22.16
C ARG A 439 11.97 31.05 -23.10
N ARG A 440 11.45 31.08 -24.33
CA ARG A 440 11.76 32.16 -25.29
C ARG A 440 11.34 33.54 -24.75
N ALA A 441 10.19 33.60 -24.08
CA ALA A 441 9.61 34.84 -23.55
C ALA A 441 10.10 35.21 -22.14
N HIS A 442 10.88 34.35 -21.48
CA HIS A 442 11.19 34.45 -20.04
C HIS A 442 9.94 34.60 -19.15
N ASP A 443 8.85 33.91 -19.50
CA ASP A 443 7.55 34.01 -18.87
C ASP A 443 7.25 32.81 -17.96
N PHE A 444 7.47 32.99 -16.65
CA PHE A 444 7.19 31.97 -15.64
C PHE A 444 5.69 31.68 -15.46
N THR A 445 4.82 32.64 -15.78
CA THR A 445 3.37 32.44 -15.68
C THR A 445 2.86 31.57 -16.82
N LEU A 446 3.44 31.70 -18.00
CA LEU A 446 3.17 30.82 -19.13
C LEU A 446 3.71 29.39 -18.89
N ALA A 447 4.86 29.24 -18.24
CA ALA A 447 5.37 27.91 -17.88
C ALA A 447 4.37 27.15 -16.99
N ALA A 448 3.71 27.85 -16.05
CA ALA A 448 2.71 27.28 -15.17
C ALA A 448 1.39 26.89 -15.85
N THR A 449 1.16 27.27 -17.12
CA THR A 449 -0.02 26.79 -17.87
C THR A 449 0.19 25.44 -18.54
N GLY A 450 1.45 24.99 -18.67
CA GLY A 450 1.80 23.70 -19.29
C GLY A 450 2.46 22.70 -18.33
N ALA A 451 2.70 23.08 -17.07
CA ALA A 451 3.22 22.15 -16.08
C ALA A 451 2.85 22.51 -14.65
N GLU A 452 2.78 21.49 -13.80
CA GLU A 452 2.64 21.58 -12.35
C GLU A 452 3.68 20.71 -11.64
N GLY A 453 3.62 20.66 -10.30
CA GLY A 453 4.44 19.75 -9.50
C GLY A 453 5.95 19.81 -9.79
N ASP A 454 6.56 18.63 -9.94
CA ASP A 454 7.98 18.47 -10.22
C ASP A 454 8.36 18.99 -11.62
N ALA A 455 7.46 18.85 -12.59
CA ALA A 455 7.70 19.29 -13.97
C ALA A 455 7.77 20.82 -14.08
N LEU A 456 6.94 21.55 -13.33
CA LEU A 456 7.00 23.02 -13.29
C LEU A 456 8.34 23.52 -12.77
N LYS A 457 8.91 22.83 -11.79
CA LYS A 457 10.25 23.16 -11.30
C LYS A 457 11.29 23.04 -12.41
N GLU A 458 11.27 21.94 -13.17
CA GLU A 458 12.16 21.79 -14.32
C GLU A 458 11.96 22.91 -15.35
N PHE A 459 10.70 23.20 -15.71
CA PHE A 459 10.38 24.24 -16.69
C PHE A 459 10.90 25.60 -16.23
N THR A 460 10.71 25.96 -14.96
CA THR A 460 11.19 27.25 -14.44
C THR A 460 12.71 27.29 -14.28
N ASP A 461 13.38 26.17 -13.98
CA ASP A 461 14.82 26.12 -13.79
C ASP A 461 15.59 26.30 -15.11
N VAL A 462 15.08 25.78 -16.23
CA VAL A 462 15.68 26.03 -17.55
C VAL A 462 15.54 27.49 -17.99
N ILE A 463 14.42 28.15 -17.67
CA ILE A 463 14.22 29.59 -17.95
C ILE A 463 15.21 30.44 -17.15
N LYS A 464 15.36 30.15 -15.85
CA LYS A 464 16.35 30.83 -14.99
C LYS A 464 17.78 30.62 -15.50
N GLY A 465 18.07 29.43 -16.02
CA GLY A 465 19.39 29.05 -16.54
C GLY A 465 19.86 29.88 -17.73
N ASP A 466 18.94 30.41 -18.54
CA ASP A 466 19.24 31.15 -19.76
C ASP A 466 19.74 32.59 -19.51
N ARG A 467 19.68 33.09 -18.27
CA ARG A 467 20.25 34.39 -17.84
C ARG A 467 19.91 35.57 -18.76
N GLY A 468 18.69 35.60 -19.32
CA GLY A 468 18.20 36.66 -20.21
C GLY A 468 18.54 36.51 -21.70
N THR A 469 19.18 35.41 -22.11
CA THR A 469 19.33 35.07 -23.54
C THR A 469 18.01 34.54 -24.11
N ILE A 470 17.67 34.90 -25.34
CA ILE A 470 16.45 34.42 -25.99
C ILE A 470 16.74 33.05 -26.59
N VAL A 471 16.25 31.98 -25.97
CA VAL A 471 16.45 30.62 -26.45
C VAL A 471 15.14 30.09 -27.03
N LYS A 472 15.16 29.68 -28.30
CA LYS A 472 14.07 28.94 -28.93
C LYS A 472 14.38 27.45 -28.91
N LYS A 473 13.51 26.67 -28.29
CA LYS A 473 13.63 25.21 -28.22
C LYS A 473 12.67 24.56 -29.22
N THR A 474 13.14 23.63 -30.03
CA THR A 474 12.28 22.94 -31.00
C THR A 474 12.48 21.44 -30.87
N TYR A 475 11.37 20.71 -30.91
CA TYR A 475 11.35 19.27 -30.74
C TYR A 475 11.12 18.56 -32.07
N SER A 476 11.78 17.42 -32.24
CA SER A 476 11.51 16.46 -33.30
C SER A 476 11.47 15.08 -32.69
N PHE A 477 10.33 14.40 -32.80
CA PHE A 477 10.12 13.10 -32.17
C PHE A 477 10.25 11.97 -33.21
N SER A 478 11.05 10.96 -32.87
CA SER A 478 11.21 9.74 -33.67
C SER A 478 10.27 8.64 -33.22
N SER A 479 9.94 8.57 -31.93
CA SER A 479 8.92 7.65 -31.40
C SER A 479 8.22 8.22 -30.17
N VAL A 480 6.97 7.80 -30.01
CA VAL A 480 6.14 8.10 -28.84
C VAL A 480 5.55 6.79 -28.35
N SER A 481 5.65 6.53 -27.05
CA SER A 481 5.11 5.31 -26.45
C SER A 481 4.47 5.59 -25.10
N LEU A 482 3.36 4.92 -24.80
CA LEU A 482 2.82 4.85 -23.44
C LEU A 482 3.46 3.67 -22.72
N ASN A 483 4.06 3.94 -21.57
CA ASN A 483 4.69 2.95 -20.71
C ASN A 483 4.09 3.02 -19.30
N LEU A 484 4.12 1.90 -18.61
CA LEU A 484 3.73 1.79 -17.21
C LEU A 484 4.99 1.95 -16.32
N TYR A 485 4.88 2.73 -15.26
CA TYR A 485 5.98 3.05 -14.35
C TYR A 485 5.61 2.73 -12.91
N LEU A 486 6.61 2.33 -12.13
CA LEU A 486 6.52 2.27 -10.69
C LEU A 486 6.81 3.66 -10.09
N PRO A 487 6.06 4.13 -9.08
CA PRO A 487 6.41 5.34 -8.36
C PRO A 487 7.83 5.23 -7.81
N LYS A 488 8.61 6.33 -7.90
CA LYS A 488 10.08 6.33 -7.67
C LYS A 488 10.51 5.64 -6.40
N PHE A 489 9.70 5.75 -5.35
CA PHE A 489 10.03 5.26 -4.03
C PHE A 489 8.95 4.37 -3.42
N ALA A 490 7.70 4.43 -3.87
CA ALA A 490 6.57 3.68 -3.33
C ALA A 490 6.15 2.59 -4.31
N THR A 491 6.70 1.39 -4.16
CA THR A 491 6.40 0.26 -5.04
C THR A 491 4.97 -0.28 -4.84
N GLN A 492 4.38 -0.14 -3.66
CA GLN A 492 3.00 -0.59 -3.38
C GLN A 492 1.94 0.51 -3.57
N ALA A 493 2.36 1.70 -3.99
CA ALA A 493 1.46 2.69 -4.55
C ALA A 493 1.00 2.26 -5.96
N ALA A 494 -0.06 2.88 -6.48
CA ALA A 494 -0.55 2.55 -7.80
C ALA A 494 0.50 2.88 -8.88
N ARG A 495 0.40 2.16 -9.99
CA ARG A 495 1.28 2.35 -11.14
C ARG A 495 0.89 3.60 -11.90
N LEU A 496 1.86 4.16 -12.59
CA LEU A 496 1.74 5.43 -13.29
C LEU A 496 1.82 5.18 -14.80
N ILE A 497 0.84 5.64 -15.56
CA ILE A 497 0.92 5.64 -17.03
C ILE A 497 1.66 6.91 -17.44
N GLY A 498 2.75 6.74 -18.19
CA GLY A 498 3.59 7.85 -18.67
C GLY A 498 3.74 7.84 -20.18
N VAL A 499 3.80 9.04 -20.77
CA VAL A 499 4.15 9.23 -22.18
C VAL A 499 5.65 9.37 -22.30
N THR A 500 6.28 8.48 -23.06
CA THR A 500 7.71 8.52 -23.37
C THR A 500 7.95 9.03 -24.77
N LEU A 501 8.75 10.07 -24.86
CA LEU A 501 9.11 10.77 -26.09
C LEU A 501 10.59 10.55 -26.38
N ASN A 502 10.89 9.92 -27.52
CA ASN A 502 12.24 9.81 -28.05
C ASN A 502 12.39 10.70 -29.29
N GLY A 503 13.53 11.34 -29.43
CA GLY A 503 13.83 12.18 -30.56
C GLY A 503 15.02 13.10 -30.32
N THR A 504 14.90 14.33 -30.77
CA THR A 504 15.90 15.38 -30.58
C THR A 504 15.27 16.69 -30.15
N THR A 505 16.02 17.46 -29.37
CA THR A 505 15.70 18.85 -29.07
C THR A 505 16.79 19.74 -29.67
N THR A 506 16.38 20.81 -30.32
CA THR A 506 17.27 21.80 -30.92
C THR A 506 17.09 23.12 -30.18
N LEU A 507 18.17 23.60 -29.56
CA LEU A 507 18.24 24.86 -28.85
C LEU A 507 18.91 25.89 -29.77
N SER A 508 18.16 26.92 -30.17
CA SER A 508 18.67 28.03 -30.98
C SER A 508 18.69 29.29 -30.12
N THR A 509 19.88 29.84 -29.87
CA THR A 509 20.04 31.14 -29.19
C THR A 509 19.86 32.25 -30.21
N LEU A 510 18.96 33.18 -29.92
CA LEU A 510 18.61 34.30 -30.77
C LEU A 510 19.22 35.61 -30.23
N ASP A 511 19.63 36.49 -31.13
CA ASP A 511 19.96 37.87 -30.78
C ASP A 511 18.69 38.72 -30.59
N SER A 512 18.86 39.99 -30.21
CA SER A 512 17.75 40.94 -30.02
C SER A 512 16.98 41.26 -31.30
N SER A 513 17.51 40.92 -32.48
CA SER A 513 16.85 41.06 -33.79
C SER A 513 16.15 39.77 -34.25
N GLY A 514 16.28 38.67 -33.49
CA GLY A 514 15.68 37.39 -33.79
C GLY A 514 16.52 36.48 -34.71
N HIS A 515 17.78 36.81 -34.98
CA HIS A 515 18.67 35.95 -35.77
C HIS A 515 19.33 34.89 -34.88
N VAL A 516 19.52 33.69 -35.43
CA VAL A 516 20.17 32.57 -34.74
C VAL A 516 21.68 32.82 -34.65
N VAL A 517 22.17 32.97 -33.42
CA VAL A 517 23.60 33.18 -33.10
C VAL A 517 24.31 31.86 -32.85
N SER A 518 23.62 30.91 -32.23
CA SER A 518 24.15 29.57 -31.98
C SER A 518 23.02 28.56 -31.98
N GLN A 519 23.32 27.34 -32.41
CA GLN A 519 22.36 26.24 -32.45
C GLN A 519 23.03 24.95 -32.00
N VAL A 520 22.38 24.23 -31.09
CA VAL A 520 22.84 22.93 -30.58
C VAL A 520 21.68 21.96 -30.61
N THR A 521 21.88 20.80 -31.22
CA THR A 521 20.92 19.70 -31.23
C THR A 521 21.40 18.59 -30.30
N GLN A 522 20.50 18.10 -29.45
CA GLN A 522 20.77 17.05 -28.47
C GLN A 522 19.68 15.98 -28.57
N SER A 523 20.02 14.75 -28.14
CA SER A 523 19.03 13.69 -27.99
C SER A 523 18.00 14.06 -26.93
N TYR A 524 16.73 13.80 -27.22
CA TYR A 524 15.65 13.92 -26.25
C TYR A 524 15.08 12.54 -25.98
N ASN A 525 15.15 12.10 -24.72
CA ASN A 525 14.55 10.88 -24.23
C ASN A 525 14.00 11.19 -22.84
N LYS A 526 12.71 11.48 -22.77
CA LYS A 526 12.02 11.79 -21.52
C LYS A 526 10.67 11.12 -21.43
N SER A 527 10.27 10.83 -20.21
CA SER A 527 8.97 10.25 -19.88
C SER A 527 8.22 11.19 -18.95
N TRP A 528 6.95 11.45 -19.24
CA TRP A 528 6.13 12.43 -18.52
C TRP A 528 4.82 11.81 -18.04
N GLY A 529 4.45 12.14 -16.81
CA GLY A 529 3.11 11.91 -16.26
C GLY A 529 2.21 13.13 -16.44
N LEU A 530 0.97 12.91 -16.83
CA LEU A 530 -0.06 13.95 -16.86
C LEU A 530 -0.73 14.08 -15.49
N GLY A 531 -0.93 15.31 -15.05
CA GLY A 531 -1.57 15.67 -13.79
C GLY A 531 -2.96 16.26 -14.00
N SER A 532 -3.21 17.41 -13.40
CA SER A 532 -4.50 18.10 -13.40
C SER A 532 -4.95 18.55 -14.81
N PRO A 533 -6.25 18.73 -15.04
CA PRO A 533 -6.74 19.43 -16.23
C PRO A 533 -6.20 20.86 -16.29
N SER A 534 -6.00 21.38 -17.50
CA SER A 534 -5.67 22.78 -17.76
C SER A 534 -6.73 23.72 -17.18
N THR A 535 -6.39 24.99 -17.00
CA THR A 535 -7.29 26.02 -16.41
C THR A 535 -8.64 26.16 -17.14
N ASP A 536 -8.67 25.87 -18.45
CA ASP A 536 -9.85 25.87 -19.31
C ASP A 536 -10.47 24.47 -19.49
N GLY A 537 -9.87 23.43 -18.89
CA GLY A 537 -10.37 22.06 -18.84
C GLY A 537 -10.28 21.29 -20.17
N THR A 538 -9.50 21.78 -21.13
CA THR A 538 -9.48 21.23 -22.50
C THR A 538 -8.43 20.13 -22.70
N TYR A 539 -7.30 20.21 -22.00
CA TYR A 539 -6.21 19.22 -21.99
C TYR A 539 -5.71 18.95 -20.56
N SER A 540 -4.84 17.95 -20.37
CA SER A 540 -4.18 17.71 -19.07
C SER A 540 -2.76 18.28 -19.09
N VAL A 541 -2.28 18.83 -17.97
CA VAL A 541 -0.91 19.39 -17.90
C VAL A 541 0.11 18.35 -17.44
N ILE A 542 1.37 18.49 -17.83
CA ILE A 542 2.47 17.67 -17.31
C ILE A 542 2.64 17.93 -15.80
N GLY A 543 2.53 16.89 -14.98
CA GLY A 543 2.74 16.98 -13.53
C GLY A 543 4.12 16.53 -13.07
N ASN A 544 4.63 15.44 -13.65
CA ASN A 544 5.81 14.74 -13.11
C ASN A 544 6.75 14.22 -14.20
N ASP A 545 8.06 14.33 -13.94
CA ASP A 545 9.09 13.69 -14.75
C ASP A 545 9.26 12.22 -14.34
N TYR A 546 8.95 11.30 -15.26
CA TYR A 546 9.08 9.85 -15.10
C TYR A 546 10.34 9.28 -15.72
N THR A 547 11.24 10.11 -16.26
CA THR A 547 12.42 9.67 -17.01
C THR A 547 13.33 8.73 -16.20
N ASP A 548 13.45 8.96 -14.90
CA ASP A 548 14.25 8.15 -13.98
C ASP A 548 13.48 6.99 -13.31
N LEU A 549 12.21 6.79 -13.66
CA LEU A 549 11.39 5.73 -13.06
C LEU A 549 11.65 4.38 -13.70
N THR A 550 11.57 3.33 -12.88
CA THR A 550 11.61 1.95 -13.37
C THR A 550 10.31 1.63 -14.10
N LYS A 551 10.43 1.14 -15.34
CA LYS A 551 9.28 0.61 -16.09
C LYS A 551 8.76 -0.66 -15.41
N ALA A 552 7.44 -0.77 -15.28
CA ALA A 552 6.74 -1.87 -14.62
C ALA A 552 6.63 -3.13 -15.48
#